data_AF-A0A963JDU8-F1
#
_entry.id   AF-A0A963JDU8-F1
#
_cell.length_a   1.000
_cell.length_b   1.000
_cell.length_c   1.000
_cell.angle_alpha   90.00
_cell.angle_beta   90.00
_cell.angle_gamma   90.00
#
_symmetry.space_group_name_H-M   'P 1'
#
loop_
_entity.id
_entity.type
_entity.pdbx_description
1 polymer ?
#
loop_
_entity_poly.entity_id
_entity_poly.type
_entity_poly.pdbx_seq_one_letter_code
_entity_poly.pdbx_strand_id
1 'polypeptide(L)' 'MTTQLLLFAAGLVGLVAGAELLVRGASRLALSFGISPLVVGLTVVAFGTSAPEMTVSV' A
#
# COMPACT_ATOMS: atom_id res chain seq x y z
N MET A 1 6.40 3.48 -27.73
CA MET A 1 5.05 3.93 -27.34
C MET A 1 4.24 2.82 -26.67
N THR A 2 3.84 1.76 -27.39
CA THR A 2 3.02 0.68 -26.80
C THR A 2 3.69 -0.02 -25.61
N THR A 3 4.97 -0.39 -25.74
CA THR A 3 5.73 -1.03 -24.65
C THR A 3 5.85 -0.15 -23.41
N GLN A 4 6.01 1.16 -23.59
CA GLN A 4 6.10 2.11 -22.47
C GLN A 4 4.77 2.20 -21.73
N LEU A 5 3.66 2.21 -22.46
CA LEU A 5 2.32 2.21 -21.88
C LEU A 5 2.05 0.92 -21.10
N LEU A 6 2.49 -0.23 -21.63
CA LEU A 6 2.38 -1.52 -20.94
C LEU A 6 3.20 -1.55 -19.64
N LEU A 7 4.44 -1.07 -19.68
CA LEU A 7 5.30 -0.99 -18.49
C LEU A 7 4.72 -0.02 -17.45
N PHE A 8 4.19 1.13 -17.88
CA PHE A 8 3.52 2.09 -17.01
C PHE A 8 2.30 1.46 -16.32
N ALA A 9 1.41 0.81 -17.08
CA ALA A 9 0.24 0.16 -16.53
C ALA A 9 0.59 -0.99 -15.57
N ALA A 10 1.57 -1.81 -15.93
CA ALA A 10 2.05 -2.89 -15.08
C ALA A 10 2.66 -2.36 -13.77
N GLY A 11 3.46 -1.30 -13.85
CA GLY A 11 4.04 -0.64 -12.67
C GLY A 11 2.97 -0.03 -11.76
N LEU A 12 1.98 0.66 -12.33
CA LEU A 12 0.86 1.25 -11.58
C LEU A 12 0.05 0.17 -10.86
N VAL A 13 -0.30 -0.92 -11.55
CA VAL A 13 -1.02 -2.05 -10.95
C VAL A 13 -0.17 -2.70 -9.84
N GLY A 14 1.13 -2.89 -10.07
CA GLY A 14 2.05 -3.44 -9.09
C GLY A 14 2.15 -2.59 -7.82
N LEU A 15 2.24 -1.26 -7.96
CA LEU A 15 2.29 -0.33 -6.84
C LEU A 15 1.00 -0.37 -6.01
N VAL A 16 -0.16 -0.25 -6.66
CA VAL A 16 -1.46 -0.25 -5.98
C VAL A 16 -1.71 -1.59 -5.30
N ALA A 17 -1.51 -2.70 -6.01
CA ALA A 17 -1.71 -4.03 -5.45
C ALA A 17 -0.72 -4.30 -4.30
N GLY A 18 0.54 -3.90 -4.43
CA GLY A 18 1.55 -4.04 -3.39
C GLY A 18 1.19 -3.25 -2.12
N ALA A 19 0.80 -1.99 -2.27
CA ALA A 19 0.37 -1.15 -1.16
C ALA A 19 -0.88 -1.71 -0.46
N GLU A 20 -1.86 -2.20 -1.22
CA GLU A 20 -3.06 -2.80 -0.66
C GLU A 20 -2.78 -4.11 0.10
N LEU A 21 -1.91 -4.96 -0.45
CA LEU A 21 -1.47 -6.18 0.22
C LEU A 21 -0.71 -5.86 1.52
N LEU A 22 0.15 -4.84 1.50
CA LEU A 22 0.88 -4.37 2.67
C LEU A 22 -0.08 -3.89 3.77
N VAL A 23 -1.03 -3.00 3.43
CA VAL A 23 -2.03 -2.48 4.39
C VAL A 23 -2.84 -3.61 5.00
N ARG A 24 -3.34 -4.53 4.18
CA ARG A 24 -4.17 -5.65 4.63
C ARG A 24 -3.38 -6.59 5.54
N GLY A 25 -2.15 -6.94 5.16
CA GLY A 25 -1.27 -7.80 5.94
C GLY A 25 -0.89 -7.17 7.29
N ALA A 26 -0.40 -5.93 7.27
CA ALA A 26 -0.01 -5.19 8.46
C ALA A 26 -1.19 -4.94 9.40
N SER A 27 -2.37 -4.60 8.87
CA SER A 27 -3.58 -4.39 9.68
C SER A 27 -4.02 -5.67 10.37
N ARG A 28 -4.03 -6.81 9.66
CA ARG A 28 -4.37 -8.12 10.25
C ARG A 28 -3.39 -8.51 11.36
N LEU A 29 -2.10 -8.27 11.16
CA LEU A 29 -1.08 -8.52 12.18
C LEU A 29 -1.31 -7.63 13.41
N ALA A 30 -1.47 -6.32 13.23
CA ALA A 30 -1.72 -5.39 14.32
C ALA A 30 -2.97 -5.75 15.14
N LEU A 31 -4.07 -6.09 14.46
CA LEU A 31 -5.30 -6.54 15.10
C LEU A 31 -5.11 -7.85 15.87
N SER A 32 -4.31 -8.80 15.33
CA SER A 32 -3.99 -10.05 16.03
C SER A 32 -3.15 -9.85 17.30
N PHE A 33 -2.41 -8.74 17.38
CA PHE A 33 -1.70 -8.32 18.59
C PHE A 33 -2.56 -7.49 19.56
N GLY A 34 -3.86 -7.34 19.30
CA GLY A 34 -4.78 -6.59 20.17
C GLY A 34 -4.67 -5.07 20.04
N ILE A 35 -4.01 -4.56 18.99
CA ILE A 35 -3.96 -3.11 18.72
C ILE A 35 -5.37 -2.65 18.30
N SER A 36 -5.81 -1.50 18.84
CA SER A 36 -7.15 -1.00 18.54
C SER A 36 -7.31 -0.62 17.06
N PRO A 37 -8.49 -0.83 16.45
CA PRO A 37 -8.74 -0.48 15.05
C PRO A 37 -8.47 1.00 14.74
N LEU A 38 -8.68 1.87 15.72
CA LEU A 38 -8.42 3.30 15.60
C LEU A 38 -6.93 3.57 15.38
N VAL A 39 -6.05 2.95 16.18
CA VAL A 39 -4.59 3.11 16.03
C VAL A 39 -4.14 2.55 14.68
N VAL A 40 -4.66 1.39 14.27
CA VAL A 40 -4.36 0.80 12.96
C VAL A 40 -4.78 1.73 11.81
N GLY A 41 -5.97 2.32 11.89
CA GLY A 41 -6.46 3.28 10.89
C GLY A 41 -5.63 4.56 10.81
N LEU A 42 -5.29 5.13 11.96
CA LEU A 42 -4.49 6.37 12.04
C LEU A 42 -3.02 6.17 11.68
N THR A 43 -2.52 4.93 11.65
CA THR A 43 -1.10 4.63 11.37
C THR A 43 -0.96 3.76 10.13
N VAL A 44 -1.18 2.46 10.23
CA VAL A 44 -0.96 1.47 9.17
C VAL A 44 -1.71 1.83 7.89
N VAL A 45 -3.00 2.19 7.98
CA VAL A 45 -3.79 2.54 6.81
C VAL A 45 -3.32 3.86 6.21
N ALA A 46 -3.15 4.90 7.03
CA ALA A 46 -2.69 6.21 6.59
C ALA A 46 -1.32 6.15 5.88
N PHE A 47 -0.36 5.39 6.42
CA PHE A 47 0.94 5.18 5.79
C PHE A 47 0.83 4.37 4.51
N GLY A 48 0.05 3.30 4.50
CA GLY A 48 -0.04 2.44 3.32
C GLY A 48 -0.79 3.08 2.15
N THR A 49 -1.70 4.03 2.39
CA THR A 49 -2.30 4.83 1.31
C THR A 49 -1.33 5.80 0.66
N SER A 50 -0.23 6.18 1.32
CA SER A 50 0.82 7.04 0.78
C SER A 50 2.06 6.28 0.31
N ALA A 51 2.07 4.95 0.45
CA ALA A 51 3.20 4.11 0.07
C ALA A 51 3.50 4.13 -1.44
N PRO A 52 2.49 4.09 -2.35
CA PRO A 52 2.74 4.27 -3.78
C PRO A 52 3.44 5.60 -4.09
N GLU A 53 2.92 6.69 -3.51
CA GLU A 53 3.40 8.07 -3.71
C GLU A 53 4.82 8.24 -3.17
N MET A 54 5.12 7.73 -1.97
CA MET A 54 6.48 7.74 -1.45
C MET A 54 7.44 6.98 -2.36
N THR A 55 7.04 5.82 -2.87
CA THR A 55 7.90 4.97 -3.71
C THR A 55 8.24 5.64 -5.05
N VAL A 56 7.32 6.41 -5.62
CA VAL A 56 7.56 7.13 -6.89
C VAL A 56 8.21 8.51 -6.71
N SER A 57 8.21 9.06 -5.49
CA SER A 57 8.77 10.39 -5.21
C SER A 57 10.24 10.38 -4.80
N VAL A 58 10.79 9.21 -4.46
CA VAL A 58 12.18 9.03 -3.98
C VAL A 58 13.05 8.26 -4.98
#